data_AF-A0A1I4CEU1-F1
#
_entry.id   AF-A0A1I4CEU1-F1
#
_cell.length_a   1.000
_cell.length_b   1.000
_cell.length_c   1.000
_cell.angle_alpha   90.00
_cell.angle_beta   90.00
_cell.angle_gamma   90.00
#
_symmetry.space_group_name_H-M   'P 1'
#
loop_
_entity.id
_entity.type
_entity.pdbx_description
1 polymer ?
#
loop_
_entity_poly.entity_id
_entity_poly.type
_entity_poly.pdbx_seq_one_letter_code
_entity_poly.pdbx_strand_id
1 'polypeptide(L)' 'MSPTGGTAPAAQAAAFPWDAVMALGLSTLRWRPRDVWAATPREIAAAAGLGPRPSGDALGRAELARLIAAHPDPETLR' A
#
# COMPACT_ATOMS: atom_id res chain seq x y z
N MET A 1 -45.86 -7.95 -18.52
CA MET A 1 -44.49 -7.42 -18.56
C MET A 1 -43.70 -8.12 -17.47
N SER A 2 -42.95 -9.18 -17.82
CA SER A 2 -42.12 -9.91 -16.85
C SER A 2 -40.74 -9.25 -16.79
N PRO A 3 -40.18 -8.98 -15.60
CA PRO A 3 -38.86 -8.38 -15.50
C PRO A 3 -37.79 -9.44 -15.85
N THR A 4 -37.02 -9.17 -16.90
CA THR A 4 -35.79 -9.91 -17.23
C THR A 4 -34.68 -9.46 -16.28
N GLY A 5 -34.69 -9.98 -15.06
CA GLY A 5 -33.61 -9.79 -14.09
C GLY A 5 -32.73 -11.04 -14.05
N GLY A 6 -31.66 -11.08 -14.83
CA GLY A 6 -30.63 -12.11 -14.68
C GLY A 6 -29.98 -11.98 -13.30
N THR A 7 -30.02 -13.04 -12.50
CA THR A 7 -29.38 -13.08 -11.18
C THR A 7 -27.87 -13.18 -11.39
N ALA A 8 -27.17 -12.05 -11.41
CA ALA A 8 -25.73 -12.07 -11.17
C ALA A 8 -25.49 -12.66 -9.77
N PRO A 9 -24.56 -13.60 -9.58
CA PRO A 9 -24.24 -14.10 -8.24
C PRO A 9 -23.87 -12.89 -7.38
N ALA A 10 -24.65 -12.67 -6.33
CA ALA A 10 -24.36 -11.64 -5.35
C ALA A 10 -23.09 -12.06 -4.61
N ALA A 11 -21.94 -11.62 -5.10
CA ALA A 11 -20.73 -11.60 -4.28
C ALA A 11 -21.10 -10.75 -3.07
N GLN A 12 -21.27 -11.39 -1.91
CA GLN A 12 -21.51 -10.68 -0.65
C GLN A 12 -20.32 -9.75 -0.46
N ALA A 13 -20.50 -8.45 -0.75
CA ALA A 13 -19.44 -7.49 -0.60
C ALA A 13 -19.07 -7.48 0.89
N ALA A 14 -17.86 -7.94 1.21
CA ALA A 14 -17.37 -7.90 2.58
C ALA A 14 -17.42 -6.45 3.08
N ALA A 15 -17.79 -6.25 4.34
CA ALA A 15 -17.79 -4.92 4.95
C ALA A 15 -16.39 -4.30 4.85
N PHE A 16 -16.33 -2.98 4.65
CA PHE A 16 -15.07 -2.27 4.57
C PHE A 16 -14.28 -2.41 5.89
N PRO A 17 -12.97 -2.75 5.84
CA PRO A 17 -12.20 -3.15 7.03
C PRO A 17 -11.70 -1.94 7.83
N TRP A 18 -12.59 -1.27 8.57
CA TRP A 18 -12.26 -0.06 9.35
C TRP A 18 -11.14 -0.27 10.37
N ASP A 19 -11.11 -1.41 11.06
CA ASP A 19 -10.08 -1.70 12.07
C ASP A 19 -8.67 -1.70 11.46
N ALA A 20 -8.52 -2.26 10.26
CA ALA A 20 -7.25 -2.28 9.55
C ALA A 20 -6.80 -0.87 9.13
N VAL A 21 -7.74 -0.04 8.66
CA VAL A 21 -7.45 1.36 8.30
C VAL A 21 -7.02 2.17 9.53
N MET A 22 -7.70 2.01 10.66
CA MET A 22 -7.37 2.70 11.90
C MET A 22 -6.00 2.26 12.45
N ALA A 23 -5.70 0.96 12.43
CA ALA A 23 -4.40 0.44 12.82
C ALA A 23 -3.28 0.96 11.92
N LEU A 24 -3.46 0.91 10.60
CA LEU A 24 -2.48 1.42 9.64
C LEU A 24 -2.25 2.93 9.82
N GLY A 25 -3.31 3.73 9.84
CA GLY A 25 -3.22 5.19 9.88
C GLY A 25 -2.69 5.72 11.21
N LEU A 26 -3.28 5.30 12.34
CA LEU A 26 -2.99 5.88 13.64
C LEU A 26 -1.79 5.23 14.34
N SER A 27 -1.51 3.94 14.07
CA SER A 27 -0.42 3.20 14.74
C SER A 27 0.82 3.06 13.87
N THR A 28 0.68 2.49 12.67
CA THR A 28 1.83 2.19 11.80
C THR A 28 2.41 3.45 11.16
N LEU A 29 1.56 4.25 10.51
CA LEU A 29 1.98 5.48 9.82
C LEU A 29 2.02 6.70 10.75
N ARG A 30 1.41 6.60 11.93
CA ARG A 30 1.35 7.65 12.97
C ARG A 30 0.80 8.98 12.44
N TRP A 31 -0.17 8.93 11.54
CA TRP A 31 -0.87 10.11 11.05
C TRP A 31 -1.68 10.75 12.16
N ARG A 32 -1.90 12.06 12.07
CA ARG A 32 -2.86 12.70 12.97
C ARG A 32 -4.26 12.20 12.60
N PRO A 33 -5.20 12.09 13.55
CA PRO A 33 -6.56 11.65 13.25
C PRO A 33 -7.21 12.41 12.09
N ARG A 34 -7.01 13.74 12.02
CA ARG A 34 -7.52 14.56 10.92
C ARG A 34 -7.00 14.12 9.54
N ASP A 35 -5.75 13.66 9.47
CA ASP A 35 -5.10 13.31 8.20
C ASP A 35 -5.62 11.94 7.73
N VAL A 36 -5.91 11.01 8.66
CA VAL A 36 -6.58 9.73 8.37
C VAL A 36 -7.98 9.96 7.78
N TRP A 37 -8.76 10.86 8.36
CA TRP A 37 -10.12 11.14 7.90
C TRP A 37 -10.19 11.99 6.63
N ALA A 38 -9.13 12.74 6.31
CA ALA A 38 -9.03 13.50 5.07
C ALA A 38 -8.54 12.64 3.88
N ALA A 39 -7.89 11.51 4.16
CA ALA A 39 -7.33 10.64 3.13
C ALA A 39 -8.42 9.93 2.31
N THR A 40 -8.22 9.89 1.01
CA THR A 40 -9.08 9.14 0.10
C THR A 40 -8.79 7.64 0.16
N PRO A 41 -9.75 6.76 -0.20
CA PRO A 41 -9.51 5.31 -0.26
C PRO A 41 -8.32 4.93 -1.17
N ARG A 42 -8.08 5.68 -2.25
CA ARG A 42 -6.93 5.48 -3.14
C ARG A 42 -5.61 5.76 -2.44
N GLU A 43 -5.54 6.81 -1.63
CA GLU A 43 -4.35 7.16 -0.85
C GLU A 43 -4.10 6.15 0.27
N ILE A 44 -5.16 5.68 0.94
CA ILE A 44 -5.07 4.61 1.94
C ILE A 44 -4.54 3.32 1.30
N ALA A 45 -5.06 2.93 0.12
CA ALA A 45 -4.57 1.76 -0.62
C ALA A 45 -3.10 1.91 -1.02
N ALA A 46 -2.67 3.10 -1.46
CA ALA A 46 -1.28 3.37 -1.78
C ALA A 46 -0.39 3.25 -0.54
N ALA A 47 -0.79 3.83 0.59
CA ALA A 47 -0.06 3.75 1.86
C ALA A 47 0.01 2.31 2.43
N ALA A 48 -1.01 1.50 2.15
CA ALA A 48 -1.03 0.07 2.50
C ALA A 48 -0.20 -0.81 1.54
N GLY A 49 0.39 -0.24 0.49
CA GLY A 49 1.10 -1.01 -0.54
C GLY A 49 0.18 -1.82 -1.47
N LEU A 50 -1.12 -1.53 -1.48
CA LEU A 50 -2.15 -2.16 -2.32
C LEU A 50 -2.36 -1.43 -3.65
N GLY A 51 -1.65 -0.32 -3.88
CA GLY A 51 -1.70 0.42 -5.14
C GLY A 51 -1.04 -0.35 -6.29
N PRO A 52 -1.23 0.11 -7.55
CA PRO A 52 -0.52 -0.43 -8.70
C PRO A 52 0.98 -0.38 -8.41
N ARG A 53 1.60 -1.55 -8.26
CA ARG A 53 3.04 -1.63 -8.09
C ARG A 53 3.66 -1.05 -9.37
N PRO A 54 4.58 -0.07 -9.27
CA PRO A 54 5.26 0.42 -10.45
C PRO A 54 5.85 -0.77 -11.20
N SER A 55 5.62 -0.84 -12.52
CA SER A 55 5.95 -1.99 -13.37
C SER A 55 7.46 -2.26 -13.53
N GLY A 56 8.30 -1.69 -12.67
CA GLY A 56 9.71 -2.02 -12.58
C GLY A 56 9.92 -3.15 -11.59
N ASP A 57 10.80 -4.09 -11.92
CA ASP A 57 11.34 -5.02 -10.95
C ASP A 57 11.92 -4.20 -9.79
N ALA A 58 11.44 -4.49 -8.57
CA ALA A 58 12.09 -3.93 -7.39
C ALA A 58 13.55 -4.36 -7.38
N LEU A 59 14.44 -3.48 -6.93
CA LEU A 59 15.85 -3.74 -6.79
C LEU A 59 16.08 -5.10 -6.09
N GLY A 60 16.55 -6.07 -6.84
CA GLY A 60 16.83 -7.40 -6.32
C GLY A 60 18.00 -7.37 -5.34
N ARG A 61 18.08 -8.36 -4.46
CA ARG A 61 19.18 -8.48 -3.48
C ARG A 61 20.56 -8.48 -4.16
N ALA A 62 20.69 -9.17 -5.29
CA ALA A 62 21.94 -9.24 -6.04
C ALA A 62 22.35 -7.86 -6.58
N GLU A 63 21.40 -7.08 -7.08
CA GLU A 63 21.68 -5.75 -7.61
C GLU A 63 22.00 -4.75 -6.50
N LEU A 64 21.32 -4.84 -5.35
CA LEU A 64 21.71 -4.08 -4.16
C LEU A 64 23.14 -4.40 -3.71
N ALA A 65 23.52 -5.69 -3.68
CA ALA A 65 24.87 -6.10 -3.32
C ALA A 65 25.92 -5.56 -4.31
N ARG A 66 25.61 -5.56 -5.61
CA ARG A 66 26.45 -4.96 -6.65
C ARG A 66 26.65 -3.46 -6.43
N LEU A 67 25.59 -2.73 -6.09
CA LEU A 67 25.65 -1.28 -5.82
C LEU A 67 26.49 -0.95 -4.58
N ILE A 68 26.32 -1.72 -3.50
CA ILE A 68 27.12 -1.55 -2.27
C ILE A 68 28.62 -1.75 -2.57
N ALA A 69 28.96 -2.78 -3.37
CA ALA A 69 30.35 -3.03 -3.74
C ALA A 69 30.92 -1.95 -4.68
N ALA A 70 30.10 -1.39 -5.57
CA ALA A 70 30.52 -0.36 -6.53
C ALA A 70 30.70 1.03 -5.90
N HIS A 71 29.99 1.31 -4.80
CA HIS A 71 29.99 2.61 -4.12
C HIS A 71 30.27 2.45 -2.62
N PRO A 72 31.50 2.08 -2.22
CA PRO A 72 31.86 1.99 -0.81
C PRO A 72 31.83 3.39 -0.17
N ASP A 73 31.32 3.47 1.06
CA ASP A 73 31.37 4.70 1.84
C ASP A 73 32.83 5.12 2.08
N PRO A 74 33.14 6.43 2.01
CA PRO A 74 34.49 6.90 2.34
C PRO A 74 34.79 6.59 3.81
N GLU A 75 36.02 6.12 4.08
CA GLU A 75 36.50 6.06 5.46
C GLU A 75 36.35 7.45 6.08
N THR A 76 35.47 7.53 7.09
CA THR A 76 35.44 8.71 7.95
C THR A 76 36.71 8.65 8.78
N LEU A 77 37.78 9.26 8.27
CA LEU A 77 39.02 9.50 9.00
C LEU A 77 38.67 10.10 10.36
N ARG A 78 38.92 9.33 11.42
CA ARG A 78 39.00 9.81 12.79
C ARG A 78 40.46 9.96 13.18
#